data_AF-A0A4V2MPK6-F1
#
_entry.id   AF-A0A4V2MPK6-F1
#
_cell.length_a   1.000
_cell.length_b   1.000
_cell.length_c   1.000
_cell.angle_alpha   90.00
_cell.angle_beta   90.00
_cell.angle_gamma   90.00
#
_symmetry.space_group_name_H-M   'P 1'
#
loop_
_entity.id
_entity.type
_entity.pdbx_description
1 polymer ?
#
loop_
_entity_poly.entity_id
_entity_poly.type
_entity_poly.pdbx_seq_one_letter_code
_entity_poly.pdbx_strand_id
1 'polypeptide(L)'
;MATIDKTQQDAEKLAAALAAVKFVKDGDIVGLGTGSTTTFAINELGKRVKDGLKIKAAASSIRTEELAKSLGIEILDLGRLSKIDISIDGADEFTESLDLIKGGGGALFREKIIASLSKNAIIITDASKKVKKLGAFTVPIEVIPLACQYVSDQINELGGSGVLRSVEGRTFITDNGNLIIDADFGLIDDPAKLSSDLNQINGLLAHGLFINITSKVIMSEGTDIIIFE
;
A
#
# COMPACT_ATOMS: atom_id res chain seq x y z
N MET A 1 16.04 -20.94 -0.15
CA MET A 1 15.23 -19.97 0.62
C MET A 1 14.64 -20.71 1.79
N ALA A 2 15.01 -20.34 3.03
CA ALA A 2 14.34 -20.87 4.20
C ALA A 2 12.85 -20.52 4.08
N THR A 3 11.97 -21.51 4.16
CA THR A 3 10.53 -21.30 4.25
C THR A 3 10.28 -20.48 5.51
N ILE A 4 9.97 -19.19 5.34
CA ILE A 4 9.58 -18.32 6.44
C ILE A 4 8.37 -18.98 7.11
N ASP A 5 8.48 -19.26 8.41
CA ASP A 5 7.35 -19.76 9.19
C ASP A 5 6.26 -18.69 9.17
N LYS A 6 5.10 -19.05 8.62
CA LYS A 6 3.94 -18.15 8.53
C LYS A 6 3.56 -17.58 9.89
N THR A 7 3.78 -18.33 10.96
CA THR A 7 3.54 -17.91 12.34
C THR A 7 4.48 -16.77 12.75
N GLN A 8 5.76 -16.87 12.38
CA GLN A 8 6.74 -15.81 12.65
C GLN A 8 6.42 -14.55 11.85
N GLN A 9 6.11 -14.70 10.55
CA GLN A 9 5.76 -13.55 9.72
C GLN A 9 4.53 -12.80 10.26
N ASP A 10 3.50 -13.51 10.69
CA ASP A 10 2.31 -12.88 11.26
C ASP A 10 2.60 -12.22 12.63
N ALA A 11 3.53 -12.75 13.41
CA ALA A 11 4.00 -12.11 14.64
C ALA A 11 4.76 -10.79 14.35
N GLU A 12 5.63 -10.77 13.34
CA GLU A 12 6.33 -9.57 12.88
C GLU A 12 5.35 -8.50 12.38
N LYS A 13 4.37 -8.90 11.56
CA LYS A 13 3.30 -8.00 11.10
C LYS A 13 2.52 -7.37 12.26
N LEU A 14 2.17 -8.18 13.26
CA LEU A 14 1.48 -7.71 14.46
C LEU A 14 2.36 -6.73 15.24
N ALA A 15 3.64 -7.05 15.47
CA ALA A 15 4.57 -6.20 16.21
C ALA A 15 4.76 -4.83 15.54
N ALA A 16 4.97 -4.81 14.21
CA ALA A 16 5.05 -3.57 13.43
C ALA A 16 3.75 -2.75 13.53
N ALA A 17 2.59 -3.40 13.41
CA ALA A 17 1.29 -2.75 13.56
C ALA A 17 1.11 -2.11 14.96
N LEU A 18 1.42 -2.85 16.03
CA LEU A 18 1.34 -2.36 17.40
C LEU A 18 2.29 -1.19 17.67
N ALA A 19 3.45 -1.17 17.00
CA ALA A 19 4.38 -0.04 17.06
C ALA A 19 3.81 1.20 16.34
N ALA A 20 3.25 1.02 15.14
CA ALA A 20 2.73 2.12 14.33
C ALA A 20 1.49 2.81 14.93
N VAL A 21 0.55 2.05 15.51
CA VAL A 21 -0.66 2.67 16.08
C VAL A 21 -0.36 3.63 17.24
N LYS A 22 0.80 3.52 17.89
CA LYS A 22 1.23 4.45 18.96
C LYS A 22 1.46 5.88 18.46
N PHE A 23 1.65 6.07 17.15
CA PHE A 23 1.80 7.39 16.54
C PHE A 23 0.45 8.11 16.34
N VAL A 24 -0.66 7.38 16.39
CA VAL A 24 -2.03 7.94 16.25
C VAL A 24 -2.46 8.61 17.55
N LYS A 25 -2.98 9.83 17.43
CA LYS A 25 -3.41 10.69 18.53
C LYS A 25 -4.90 11.00 18.47
N ASP A 26 -5.44 11.45 19.59
CA ASP A 26 -6.81 11.95 19.68
C ASP A 26 -6.99 13.13 18.72
N GLY A 27 -8.06 13.09 17.94
CA GLY A 27 -8.41 14.09 16.93
C GLY A 27 -7.85 13.84 15.53
N ASP A 28 -6.97 12.86 15.34
CA ASP A 28 -6.38 12.58 14.03
C ASP A 28 -7.43 12.10 13.01
N ILE A 29 -7.26 12.55 11.76
CA ILE A 29 -7.79 11.87 10.58
C ILE A 29 -6.76 10.82 10.13
N VAL A 30 -7.14 9.55 10.19
CA VAL A 30 -6.26 8.40 9.94
C VAL A 30 -6.53 7.78 8.57
N GLY A 31 -5.53 7.74 7.71
CA GLY A 31 -5.56 6.94 6.49
C GLY A 31 -5.32 5.46 6.80
N LEU A 32 -6.30 4.61 6.51
CA LEU A 32 -6.21 3.16 6.70
C LEU A 32 -5.90 2.48 5.38
N GLY A 33 -4.74 1.85 5.31
CA GLY A 33 -4.29 1.06 4.17
C GLY A 33 -5.01 -0.27 3.95
N THR A 34 -4.48 -1.10 3.07
CA THR A 34 -5.06 -2.42 2.72
C THR A 34 -4.02 -3.53 2.86
N GLY A 35 -4.46 -4.72 3.30
CA GLY A 35 -3.61 -5.90 3.40
C GLY A 35 -3.58 -6.55 4.78
N SER A 36 -2.90 -7.70 4.89
CA SER A 36 -2.85 -8.50 6.12
C SER A 36 -2.17 -7.77 7.28
N THR A 37 -1.09 -7.02 7.00
CA THR A 37 -0.35 -6.27 8.03
C THR A 37 -1.20 -5.11 8.55
N THR A 38 -1.80 -4.34 7.65
CA THR A 38 -2.70 -3.23 8.00
C THR A 38 -3.94 -3.70 8.76
N THR A 39 -4.43 -4.91 8.51
CA THR A 39 -5.54 -5.50 9.26
C THR A 39 -5.24 -5.60 10.76
N PHE A 40 -4.00 -5.91 11.16
CA PHE A 40 -3.62 -5.89 12.58
C PHE A 40 -3.69 -4.48 13.17
N ALA A 41 -3.22 -3.47 12.44
CA ALA A 41 -3.26 -2.08 12.88
C ALA A 41 -4.70 -1.57 13.03
N ILE A 42 -5.58 -1.89 12.07
CA ILE A 42 -6.99 -1.49 12.10
C ILE A 42 -7.71 -2.13 13.30
N ASN A 43 -7.47 -3.42 13.56
CA ASN A 43 -8.05 -4.10 14.73
C ASN A 43 -7.60 -3.47 16.04
N GLU A 44 -6.32 -3.11 16.15
CA GLU A 44 -5.80 -2.45 17.35
C GLU A 44 -6.36 -1.03 17.52
N LEU A 45 -6.44 -0.25 16.44
CA LEU A 45 -7.11 1.06 16.47
C LEU A 45 -8.57 0.93 16.91
N GLY A 46 -9.27 -0.09 16.43
CA GLY A 46 -10.65 -0.39 16.85
C GLY A 46 -10.78 -0.64 18.36
N LYS A 47 -9.82 -1.35 18.98
CA LYS A 47 -9.79 -1.51 20.44
C LYS A 47 -9.57 -0.17 21.14
N ARG A 48 -8.58 0.61 20.68
CA ARG A 48 -8.28 1.93 21.28
C ARG A 48 -9.45 2.90 21.17
N VAL A 49 -10.21 2.85 20.07
CA VAL A 49 -11.44 3.64 19.90
C VAL A 49 -12.51 3.23 20.90
N LYS A 50 -12.71 1.92 21.13
CA LYS A 50 -13.60 1.42 22.19
C LYS A 50 -13.15 1.86 23.58
N ASP A 51 -11.84 2.00 23.79
CA ASP A 51 -11.23 2.47 25.05
C ASP A 51 -11.19 4.00 25.17
N GLY A 52 -11.72 4.74 24.19
CA GLY A 52 -11.93 6.19 24.26
C GLY A 52 -11.10 7.05 23.32
N LEU A 53 -10.21 6.47 22.49
CA LEU A 53 -9.50 7.19 21.43
C LEU A 53 -10.51 7.78 20.43
N LYS A 54 -10.41 9.08 20.15
CA LYS A 54 -11.30 9.76 19.19
C LYS A 54 -10.56 10.02 17.89
N ILE A 55 -10.87 9.25 16.85
CA ILE A 55 -10.32 9.46 15.51
C ILE A 55 -11.43 9.37 14.47
N LYS A 56 -11.13 9.91 13.29
CA LYS A 56 -11.87 9.63 12.05
C LYS A 56 -10.93 8.96 11.07
N ALA A 57 -11.45 8.21 10.12
CA ALA A 57 -10.61 7.47 9.18
C ALA A 57 -11.06 7.60 7.72
N ALA A 58 -10.12 7.47 6.80
CA ALA A 58 -10.39 7.24 5.38
C ALA A 58 -9.72 5.93 4.97
N ALA A 59 -10.41 5.09 4.19
CA ALA A 59 -9.94 3.75 3.84
C ALA A 59 -9.43 3.67 2.40
N SER A 60 -8.36 2.91 2.16
CA SER A 60 -7.82 2.68 0.82
C SER A 60 -8.56 1.60 0.03
N SER A 61 -9.52 0.89 0.62
CA SER A 61 -10.38 -0.07 -0.07
C SER A 61 -11.75 -0.18 0.59
N ILE A 62 -12.73 -0.69 -0.16
CA ILE A 62 -14.07 -1.02 0.36
C ILE A 62 -13.95 -2.02 1.52
N ARG A 63 -13.08 -3.03 1.38
CA ARG A 63 -12.82 -4.02 2.43
C ARG A 63 -12.28 -3.38 3.72
N THR A 64 -11.32 -2.46 3.60
CA THR A 64 -10.79 -1.74 4.77
C THR A 64 -11.86 -0.86 5.42
N GLU A 65 -12.69 -0.19 4.61
CA GLU A 65 -13.80 0.62 5.08
C GLU A 65 -14.80 -0.20 5.91
N GLU A 66 -15.21 -1.36 5.40
CA GLU A 66 -16.13 -2.28 6.08
C GLU A 66 -15.55 -2.78 7.41
N LEU A 67 -14.27 -3.18 7.42
CA LEU A 67 -13.58 -3.60 8.64
C LEU A 67 -13.57 -2.49 9.68
N ALA A 68 -13.16 -1.27 9.30
CA ALA A 68 -13.09 -0.13 10.20
C ALA A 68 -14.47 0.23 10.78
N LYS A 69 -15.53 0.24 9.96
CA LYS A 69 -16.92 0.44 10.42
C LYS A 69 -17.36 -0.62 11.42
N SER A 70 -17.04 -1.89 11.16
CA SER A 70 -17.39 -3.00 12.06
C SER A 70 -16.76 -2.88 13.45
N LEU A 71 -15.65 -2.13 13.55
CA LEU A 71 -14.93 -1.90 14.79
C LEU A 71 -15.35 -0.60 15.51
N GLY A 72 -16.27 0.16 14.92
CA GLY A 72 -16.78 1.42 15.48
C GLY A 72 -15.95 2.65 15.13
N ILE A 73 -15.08 2.57 14.10
CA ILE A 73 -14.30 3.72 13.62
C ILE A 73 -15.17 4.54 12.66
N GLU A 74 -15.29 5.86 12.90
CA GLU A 74 -16.00 6.77 11.99
C GLU A 74 -15.23 6.89 10.66
N ILE A 75 -15.89 6.56 9.54
CA ILE A 75 -15.31 6.68 8.21
C ILE A 75 -15.76 7.97 7.52
N LEU A 76 -14.78 8.68 6.96
CA LEU A 76 -14.94 9.83 6.08
C LEU A 76 -14.83 9.42 4.61
N ASP A 77 -15.55 10.14 3.76
CA ASP A 77 -15.44 10.00 2.31
C ASP A 77 -14.08 10.55 1.84
N LEU A 78 -13.21 9.65 1.34
CA LEU A 78 -11.89 10.00 0.81
C LEU A 78 -11.96 11.08 -0.28
N GLY A 79 -13.01 11.06 -1.12
CA GLY A 79 -13.20 12.03 -2.20
C GLY A 79 -13.52 13.45 -1.73
N ARG A 80 -13.75 13.66 -0.43
CA ARG A 80 -14.04 14.97 0.18
C ARG A 80 -12.94 15.47 1.09
N LEU A 81 -11.83 14.74 1.22
CA LEU A 81 -10.72 15.11 2.07
C LEU A 81 -9.67 15.92 1.32
N SER A 82 -9.11 16.90 2.04
CA SER A 82 -7.97 17.71 1.57
C SER A 82 -6.70 17.47 2.39
N LYS A 83 -6.79 16.75 3.51
CA LYS A 83 -5.67 16.40 4.37
C LYS A 83 -5.97 15.15 5.21
N ILE A 84 -4.92 14.41 5.55
CA ILE A 84 -4.90 13.29 6.49
C ILE A 84 -3.71 13.53 7.44
N ASP A 85 -3.88 13.33 8.74
CA ASP A 85 -2.84 13.64 9.73
C ASP A 85 -1.76 12.54 9.76
N ILE A 86 -2.19 11.30 9.59
CA ILE A 86 -1.35 10.10 9.60
C ILE A 86 -2.01 9.01 8.77
N SER A 87 -1.24 8.27 7.97
CA SER A 87 -1.71 7.01 7.39
C SER A 87 -0.85 5.84 7.81
N ILE A 88 -1.47 4.67 7.94
CA ILE A 88 -0.79 3.40 8.21
C ILE A 88 -1.17 2.42 7.10
N ASP A 89 -0.18 1.93 6.36
CA ASP A 89 -0.37 0.99 5.26
C ASP A 89 0.77 -0.04 5.16
N GLY A 90 0.60 -1.09 4.35
CA GLY A 90 1.64 -2.07 4.07
C GLY A 90 2.41 -1.77 2.78
N ALA A 91 3.45 -2.57 2.51
CA ALA A 91 4.18 -2.58 1.25
C ALA A 91 4.45 -4.01 0.76
N ASP A 92 4.63 -4.15 -0.55
CA ASP A 92 5.04 -5.40 -1.19
C ASP A 92 6.58 -5.50 -1.23
N GLU A 93 7.24 -4.37 -1.46
CA GLU A 93 8.69 -4.18 -1.30
C GLU A 93 9.01 -2.78 -0.78
N PHE A 94 10.13 -2.62 -0.08
CA PHE A 94 10.71 -1.32 0.23
C PHE A 94 12.24 -1.33 0.27
N THR A 95 12.85 -0.18 -0.02
CA THR A 95 14.30 0.06 0.13
C THR A 95 14.60 0.91 1.37
N GLU A 96 15.88 1.00 1.76
CA GLU A 96 16.31 1.93 2.82
C GLU A 96 16.07 3.41 2.49
N SER A 97 15.95 3.76 1.20
CA SER A 97 15.57 5.09 0.72
C SER A 97 14.07 5.38 0.79
N LEU A 98 13.28 4.45 1.35
CA LEU A 98 11.82 4.53 1.45
C LEU A 98 11.07 4.51 0.10
N ASP A 99 11.72 4.02 -0.96
CA ASP A 99 11.05 3.72 -2.22
C ASP A 99 10.32 2.39 -2.09
N LEU A 100 9.07 2.34 -2.54
CA LEU A 100 8.21 1.16 -2.35
C LEU A 100 7.63 0.64 -3.66
N ILE A 101 7.37 -0.67 -3.69
CA ILE A 101 6.31 -1.25 -4.50
C ILE A 101 5.12 -1.58 -3.61
N LYS A 102 3.93 -1.16 -4.04
CA LYS A 102 2.62 -1.41 -3.44
C LYS A 102 1.62 -1.83 -4.51
N GLY A 103 0.46 -2.30 -4.07
CA GLY A 103 -0.67 -2.63 -4.96
C GLY A 103 -0.90 -4.12 -5.18
N GLY A 104 -0.17 -5.01 -4.51
CA GLY A 104 -0.42 -6.45 -4.52
C GLY A 104 -1.87 -6.78 -4.12
N GLY A 105 -2.48 -5.98 -3.23
CA GLY A 105 -3.89 -6.09 -2.84
C GLY A 105 -4.90 -5.46 -3.81
N GLY A 106 -4.44 -4.76 -4.85
CA GLY A 106 -5.31 -4.16 -5.87
C GLY A 106 -5.94 -2.81 -5.51
N ALA A 107 -5.45 -2.14 -4.45
CA ALA A 107 -5.98 -0.87 -3.95
C ALA A 107 -5.05 0.34 -4.24
N LEU A 108 -4.03 0.18 -5.09
CA LEU A 108 -2.92 1.13 -5.22
C LEU A 108 -3.33 2.59 -5.49
N PHE A 109 -4.38 2.83 -6.27
CA PHE A 109 -4.82 4.20 -6.57
C PHE A 109 -5.29 4.93 -5.31
N ARG A 110 -6.16 4.29 -4.53
CA ARG A 110 -6.70 4.85 -3.29
C ARG A 110 -5.62 4.94 -2.20
N GLU A 111 -4.72 3.95 -2.13
CA GLU A 111 -3.54 3.99 -1.26
C GLU A 111 -2.66 5.20 -1.58
N LYS A 112 -2.42 5.48 -2.87
CA LYS A 112 -1.60 6.62 -3.31
C LYS A 112 -2.27 7.97 -3.00
N ILE A 113 -3.59 8.08 -3.14
CA ILE A 113 -4.34 9.27 -2.72
C ILE A 113 -4.17 9.49 -1.21
N ILE A 114 -4.40 8.46 -0.40
CA ILE A 114 -4.26 8.57 1.06
C ILE A 114 -2.84 9.00 1.44
N ALA A 115 -1.82 8.34 0.91
CA ALA A 115 -0.43 8.69 1.18
C ALA A 115 -0.11 10.14 0.77
N SER A 116 -0.68 10.63 -0.34
CA SER A 116 -0.45 12.00 -0.83
C SER A 116 -1.13 13.07 0.04
N LEU A 117 -2.27 12.72 0.65
CA LEU A 117 -2.98 13.61 1.58
C LEU A 117 -2.38 13.57 3.00
N SER A 118 -1.59 12.55 3.31
CA SER A 118 -1.04 12.31 4.63
C SER A 118 0.13 13.24 4.95
N LYS A 119 0.06 13.89 6.12
CA LYS A 119 1.22 14.58 6.70
C LYS A 119 2.31 13.59 7.13
N ASN A 120 1.90 12.43 7.64
CA ASN A 120 2.81 11.34 8.04
C ASN A 120 2.35 10.04 7.38
N ALA A 121 2.99 9.64 6.29
CA ALA A 121 2.73 8.36 5.65
C ALA A 121 3.62 7.29 6.28
N ILE A 122 3.05 6.46 7.16
CA ILE A 122 3.74 5.36 7.83
C ILE A 122 3.44 4.05 7.11
N ILE A 123 4.50 3.31 6.81
CA ILE A 123 4.43 1.96 6.26
C ILE A 123 4.82 0.95 7.33
N ILE A 124 4.09 -0.16 7.41
CA ILE A 124 4.37 -1.28 8.32
C ILE A 124 4.64 -2.57 7.55
N THR A 125 5.73 -3.26 7.90
CA THR A 125 6.13 -4.49 7.21
C THR A 125 6.74 -5.53 8.15
N ASP A 126 6.67 -6.79 7.74
CA ASP A 126 7.60 -7.82 8.21
C ASP A 126 8.96 -7.72 7.50
N ALA A 127 9.97 -8.44 7.97
CA ALA A 127 11.34 -8.33 7.48
C ALA A 127 11.50 -8.76 6.01
N SER A 128 10.61 -9.62 5.49
CA SER A 128 10.71 -10.14 4.12
C SER A 128 10.49 -9.08 3.03
N LYS A 129 9.94 -7.93 3.40
CA LYS A 129 9.59 -6.85 2.46
C LYS A 129 10.77 -5.92 2.16
N LYS A 130 11.82 -5.95 2.98
CA LYS A 130 13.01 -5.12 2.78
C LYS A 130 13.85 -5.71 1.65
N VAL A 131 14.12 -4.90 0.63
CA VAL A 131 14.98 -5.26 -0.50
C VAL A 131 16.09 -4.23 -0.69
N LYS A 132 17.21 -4.65 -1.29
CA LYS A 132 18.29 -3.72 -1.67
C LYS A 132 17.92 -2.85 -2.86
N LYS A 133 17.11 -3.41 -3.77
CA LYS A 133 16.70 -2.80 -5.03
C LYS A 133 15.31 -3.34 -5.36
N LEU A 134 14.41 -2.45 -5.79
CA LEU A 134 13.04 -2.81 -6.15
C LEU A 134 12.99 -3.69 -7.40
N GLY A 135 11.93 -4.48 -7.53
CA GLY A 135 11.58 -5.22 -8.73
C GLY A 135 11.75 -6.73 -8.64
N ALA A 136 11.92 -7.31 -7.44
CA ALA A 136 11.70 -8.75 -7.29
C ALA A 136 10.19 -9.08 -7.25
N PHE A 137 9.37 -8.09 -6.86
CA PHE A 137 7.92 -8.05 -7.02
C PHE A 137 7.55 -7.24 -8.28
N THR A 138 6.49 -7.66 -8.98
CA THR A 138 5.98 -6.93 -10.16
C THR A 138 5.39 -5.59 -9.76
N VAL A 139 5.47 -4.57 -10.62
CA VAL A 139 4.82 -3.27 -10.41
C VAL A 139 3.35 -3.38 -10.85
N PRO A 140 2.37 -3.28 -9.93
CA PRO A 140 0.96 -3.22 -10.31
C PRO A 140 0.64 -1.91 -11.00
N ILE A 141 -0.10 -1.94 -12.10
CA ILE A 141 -0.49 -0.77 -12.88
C ILE A 141 -2.00 -0.82 -13.10
N GLU A 142 -2.74 0.10 -12.48
CA GLU A 142 -4.19 0.25 -12.66
C GLU A 142 -4.46 1.03 -13.95
N VAL A 143 -5.26 0.44 -14.85
CA VAL A 143 -5.52 0.96 -16.20
C VAL A 143 -7.01 1.04 -16.49
N ILE A 144 -7.41 2.09 -17.21
CA ILE A 144 -8.76 2.20 -17.74
C ILE A 144 -8.99 1.03 -18.73
N PRO A 145 -10.10 0.27 -18.64
CA PRO A 145 -10.31 -0.92 -19.48
C PRO A 145 -10.16 -0.66 -20.98
N LEU A 146 -10.63 0.50 -21.47
CA LEU A 146 -10.50 0.94 -22.86
C LEU A 146 -9.04 1.03 -23.34
N ALA A 147 -8.12 1.40 -22.45
CA ALA A 147 -6.72 1.66 -22.77
C ALA A 147 -5.82 0.44 -22.51
N CYS A 148 -6.35 -0.70 -22.07
CA CYS A 148 -5.56 -1.83 -21.57
C CYS A 148 -4.46 -2.30 -22.53
N GLN A 149 -4.80 -2.52 -23.81
CA GLN A 149 -3.81 -2.96 -24.81
C GLN A 149 -2.76 -1.88 -25.07
N TYR A 150 -3.17 -0.62 -25.24
CA TYR A 150 -2.25 0.49 -25.44
C TYR A 150 -1.26 0.63 -24.27
N VAL A 151 -1.75 0.62 -23.03
CA VAL A 151 -0.87 0.70 -21.85
C VAL A 151 0.06 -0.51 -21.78
N SER A 152 -0.42 -1.72 -22.12
CA SER A 152 0.42 -2.91 -22.20
C SER A 152 1.56 -2.73 -23.21
N ASP A 153 1.31 -2.15 -24.38
CA ASP A 153 2.33 -1.91 -25.39
C ASP A 153 3.36 -0.87 -24.91
N GLN A 154 2.90 0.20 -24.24
CA GLN A 154 3.77 1.22 -23.65
C GLN A 154 4.65 0.66 -22.51
N ILE A 155 4.13 -0.26 -21.69
CA ILE A 155 4.93 -0.99 -20.69
C ILE A 155 6.07 -1.77 -21.37
N ASN A 156 5.79 -2.42 -22.51
CA ASN A 156 6.80 -3.15 -23.26
C ASN A 156 7.87 -2.20 -23.85
N GLU A 157 7.48 -1.02 -24.34
CA GLU A 157 8.41 0.01 -24.81
C GLU A 157 9.34 0.54 -23.70
N LEU A 158 8.85 0.60 -22.45
CA LEU A 158 9.66 0.92 -21.27
C LEU A 158 10.51 -0.25 -20.76
N GLY A 159 10.54 -1.39 -21.48
CA GLY A 159 11.33 -2.56 -21.14
C GLY A 159 10.70 -3.48 -20.10
N GLY A 160 9.42 -3.30 -19.79
CA GLY A 160 8.66 -4.18 -18.92
C GLY A 160 7.95 -5.31 -19.67
N SER A 161 7.34 -6.23 -18.93
CA SER A 161 6.40 -7.22 -19.47
C SER A 161 5.19 -7.34 -18.56
N GLY A 162 4.01 -7.07 -19.10
CA GLY A 162 2.76 -6.98 -18.34
C GLY A 162 1.87 -8.21 -18.47
N VAL A 163 1.28 -8.65 -17.35
CA VAL A 163 0.21 -9.67 -17.34
C VAL A 163 -1.04 -9.06 -16.72
N LEU A 164 -2.18 -9.21 -17.40
CA LEU A 164 -3.47 -8.81 -16.83
C LEU A 164 -3.78 -9.64 -15.59
N ARG A 165 -3.99 -8.95 -14.45
CA ARG A 165 -4.22 -9.60 -13.16
C ARG A 165 -5.49 -10.45 -13.19
N SER A 166 -5.35 -11.68 -12.70
CA SER A 166 -6.44 -12.65 -12.58
C SER A 166 -6.44 -13.27 -11.19
N VAL A 167 -7.63 -13.46 -10.62
CA VAL A 167 -7.86 -14.13 -9.33
C VAL A 167 -8.82 -15.28 -9.58
N GLU A 168 -8.41 -16.49 -9.22
CA GLU A 168 -9.20 -17.72 -9.42
C GLU A 168 -9.71 -17.90 -10.87
N GLY A 169 -8.87 -17.50 -11.84
CA GLY A 169 -9.16 -17.63 -13.27
C GLY A 169 -10.07 -16.53 -13.85
N ARG A 170 -10.39 -15.49 -13.08
CA ARG A 170 -11.19 -14.34 -13.53
C ARG A 170 -10.38 -13.05 -13.48
N THR A 171 -10.55 -12.20 -14.48
CA THR A 171 -9.96 -10.85 -14.49
C THR A 171 -10.30 -10.10 -13.20
N PHE A 172 -9.28 -9.60 -12.53
CA PHE A 172 -9.44 -8.78 -11.34
C PHE A 172 -9.95 -7.39 -11.72
N ILE A 173 -10.97 -6.91 -11.02
CA ILE A 173 -11.53 -5.56 -11.17
C ILE A 173 -11.31 -4.80 -9.87
N THR A 174 -10.73 -3.60 -9.95
CA THR A 174 -10.46 -2.76 -8.78
C THR A 174 -11.75 -2.17 -8.20
N ASP A 175 -11.66 -1.63 -6.98
CA ASP A 175 -12.75 -0.86 -6.35
C ASP A 175 -13.18 0.38 -7.18
N ASN A 176 -12.39 0.77 -8.18
CA ASN A 176 -12.70 1.88 -9.08
C ASN A 176 -13.23 1.40 -10.46
N GLY A 177 -13.43 0.10 -10.64
CA GLY A 177 -13.95 -0.49 -11.89
C GLY A 177 -12.90 -0.66 -12.99
N ASN A 178 -11.61 -0.60 -12.64
CA ASN A 178 -10.50 -0.67 -13.59
C ASN A 178 -9.82 -2.04 -13.60
N LEU A 179 -8.88 -2.23 -14.52
CA LEU A 179 -8.04 -3.41 -14.62
C LEU A 179 -6.68 -3.16 -13.96
N ILE A 180 -5.95 -4.24 -13.63
CA ILE A 180 -4.56 -4.15 -13.23
C ILE A 180 -3.69 -4.97 -14.17
N ILE A 181 -2.60 -4.38 -14.64
CA ILE A 181 -1.48 -5.08 -15.30
C ILE A 181 -0.37 -5.23 -14.26
N ASP A 182 0.02 -6.46 -13.95
CA ASP A 182 1.21 -6.77 -13.16
C ASP A 182 2.43 -6.75 -14.07
N ALA A 183 3.24 -5.71 -13.99
CA ALA A 183 4.37 -5.48 -14.89
C ALA A 183 5.71 -5.85 -14.25
N ASP A 184 6.43 -6.78 -14.86
CA ASP A 184 7.80 -7.13 -14.50
C ASP A 184 8.79 -6.26 -15.29
N PHE A 185 9.59 -5.45 -14.59
CA PHE A 185 10.67 -4.63 -15.15
C PHE A 185 12.06 -5.17 -14.78
N GLY A 186 12.13 -6.37 -14.17
CA GLY A 186 13.31 -6.86 -13.48
C GLY A 186 13.71 -5.95 -12.33
N LEU A 187 15.00 -5.98 -11.94
CA LEU A 187 15.51 -5.08 -10.92
C LEU A 187 15.60 -3.64 -11.43
N ILE A 188 14.87 -2.73 -10.78
CA ILE A 188 14.67 -1.35 -11.22
C ILE A 188 15.82 -0.44 -10.74
N ASP A 189 16.69 0.03 -11.65
CA ASP A 189 17.82 0.91 -11.34
C ASP A 189 17.40 2.30 -10.89
N ASP A 190 16.40 2.88 -11.56
CA ASP A 190 15.89 4.22 -11.27
C ASP A 190 14.36 4.18 -11.11
N PRO A 191 13.86 3.86 -9.90
CA PRO A 191 12.43 3.82 -9.62
C PRO A 191 11.75 5.18 -9.81
N ALA A 192 12.46 6.29 -9.59
CA ALA A 192 11.92 7.62 -9.77
C ALA A 192 11.69 7.94 -11.25
N LYS A 193 12.66 7.60 -12.11
CA LYS A 193 12.50 7.72 -13.56
C LYS A 193 11.36 6.84 -14.07
N LEU A 194 11.33 5.55 -13.71
CA LEU A 194 10.27 4.65 -14.14
C LEU A 194 8.88 5.14 -13.70
N SER A 195 8.77 5.62 -12.45
CA SER A 195 7.56 6.28 -11.93
C SER A 195 7.14 7.47 -12.80
N SER A 196 8.08 8.36 -13.15
CA SER A 196 7.81 9.52 -14.01
C SER A 196 7.35 9.11 -15.41
N ASP A 197 8.01 8.13 -16.03
CA ASP A 197 7.70 7.66 -17.38
C ASP A 197 6.31 7.01 -17.42
N LEU A 198 5.96 6.17 -16.42
CA LEU A 198 4.63 5.57 -16.31
C LEU A 198 3.52 6.63 -16.16
N ASN A 199 3.76 7.71 -15.41
CA ASN A 199 2.78 8.79 -15.25
C ASN A 199 2.49 9.56 -16.56
N GLN A 200 3.31 9.41 -17.61
CA GLN A 200 3.05 10.01 -18.92
C GLN A 200 2.14 9.16 -19.82
N ILE A 201 1.82 7.92 -19.44
CA ILE A 201 1.04 7.01 -20.28
C ILE A 201 -0.45 7.31 -20.16
N ASN A 202 -1.07 7.74 -21.26
CA ASN A 202 -2.51 7.96 -21.32
C ASN A 202 -3.30 6.66 -21.03
N GLY A 203 -4.30 6.76 -20.15
CA GLY A 203 -5.14 5.61 -19.76
C GLY A 203 -4.56 4.76 -18.61
N LEU A 204 -3.33 5.02 -18.19
CA LEU A 204 -2.80 4.57 -16.91
C LEU A 204 -3.39 5.47 -15.81
N LEU A 205 -4.11 4.88 -14.86
CA LEU A 205 -4.70 5.62 -13.74
C LEU A 205 -3.71 5.76 -12.58
N ALA A 206 -3.04 4.67 -12.22
CA ALA A 206 -2.04 4.65 -11.16
C ALA A 206 -1.06 3.49 -11.35
N HIS A 207 0.14 3.61 -10.78
CA HIS A 207 1.13 2.53 -10.72
C HIS A 207 1.62 2.31 -9.28
N GLY A 208 2.17 1.14 -9.01
CA GLY A 208 2.54 0.67 -7.67
C GLY A 208 3.85 1.23 -7.11
N LEU A 209 4.57 2.08 -7.85
CA LEU A 209 5.77 2.75 -7.33
C LEU A 209 5.36 3.94 -6.47
N PHE A 210 5.76 3.93 -5.19
CA PHE A 210 5.51 5.00 -4.24
C PHE A 210 6.87 5.62 -3.90
N ILE A 211 7.18 6.72 -4.58
CA ILE A 211 8.48 7.40 -4.57
C ILE A 211 8.31 8.76 -3.89
N ASN A 212 9.21 9.12 -2.97
CA ASN A 212 9.22 10.40 -2.26
C ASN A 212 7.90 10.79 -1.54
N ILE A 213 7.13 9.80 -1.11
CA ILE A 213 5.81 9.99 -0.46
C ILE A 213 5.75 9.45 0.96
N THR A 214 6.62 8.48 1.27
CA THR A 214 6.67 7.79 2.55
C THR A 214 7.49 8.58 3.55
N SER A 215 6.95 8.82 4.73
CA SER A 215 7.67 9.51 5.80
C SER A 215 8.49 8.55 6.66
N LYS A 216 8.04 7.30 6.76
CA LYS A 216 8.63 6.30 7.66
C LYS A 216 8.24 4.88 7.27
N VAL A 217 9.17 3.94 7.42
CA VAL A 217 8.87 2.50 7.46
C VAL A 217 9.16 1.96 8.85
N ILE A 218 8.19 1.27 9.45
CA ILE A 218 8.31 0.54 10.71
C ILE A 218 8.30 -0.95 10.38
N MET A 219 9.47 -1.58 10.45
CA MET A 219 9.66 -3.00 10.18
C MET A 219 9.85 -3.76 11.49
N SER A 220 9.31 -4.97 11.55
CA SER A 220 9.66 -5.93 12.60
C SER A 220 10.52 -7.05 12.01
N GLU A 221 11.60 -7.42 12.71
CA GLU A 221 12.42 -8.60 12.44
C GLU A 221 12.54 -9.40 13.74
N GLY A 222 11.90 -10.57 13.81
CA GLY A 222 11.70 -11.25 15.08
C GLY A 222 10.96 -10.37 16.09
N THR A 223 11.63 -10.01 17.19
CA THR A 223 11.08 -9.12 18.24
C THR A 223 11.52 -7.66 18.10
N ASP A 224 12.46 -7.38 17.19
CA ASP A 224 13.07 -6.07 17.08
C ASP A 224 12.26 -5.17 16.15
N ILE A 225 12.02 -3.93 16.59
CA ILE A 225 11.38 -2.89 15.78
C ILE A 225 12.47 -1.99 15.21
N ILE A 226 12.54 -1.94 13.89
CA ILE A 226 13.49 -1.14 13.13
C ILE A 226 12.72 -0.05 12.39
N ILE A 227 13.18 1.20 12.50
CA ILE A 227 12.54 2.36 11.91
C ILE A 227 13.47 2.99 10.88
N PHE A 228 12.95 3.23 9.68
CA PHE A 228 13.60 3.94 8.58
C PHE A 228 12.89 5.28 8.35
N GLU A 229 13.64 6.37 8.23
CA GLU A 229 13.17 7.77 8.06
C GLU A 229 14.04 8.52 7.04
#